data_AF-A0A7K4SF65-F1
#
_entry.id   AF-A0A7K4SF65-F1
#
_cell.length_a   1.000
_cell.length_b   1.000
_cell.length_c   1.000
_cell.angle_alpha   90.00
_cell.angle_beta   90.00
_cell.angle_gamma   90.00
#
_symmetry.space_group_name_H-M   'P 1'
#
loop_
_entity.id
_entity.type
_entity.pdbx_description
1 polymer ?
#
loop_
_entity_poly.entity_id
_entity_poly.type
_entity_poly.pdbx_seq_one_letter_code
_entity_poly.pdbx_strand_id
1 'polypeptide(L)'
;GLPAYVVVPHTAPHCKQAAIRSYSATLVPCEPSDTSRAETAAHVIQRTGGVLVHPNQDPAVIAGQGTIALEVLEQAPEVNAVVVPVGGGGMIAGMAVAIKALRPDVKVFAAEPCNADDCYQSKVRGELTPNLHLPDTIADAVKTSIGPNTWPIIRDLVDDVLTVSEDEIK
;
A
#
# COMPACT_ATOMS: atom_id res chain seq x y z
N GLY A 1 -12.37 23.56 2.05
CA GLY A 1 -11.59 22.35 1.70
C GLY A 1 -10.55 22.70 0.65
N LEU A 2 -9.53 21.87 0.47
CA LEU A 2 -8.57 21.99 -0.62
C LEU A 2 -9.12 21.28 -1.87
N PRO A 3 -8.92 21.82 -3.09
CA PRO A 3 -9.22 21.08 -4.31
C PRO A 3 -8.42 19.78 -4.37
N ALA A 4 -9.11 18.66 -4.61
CA ALA A 4 -8.49 17.33 -4.70
C ALA A 4 -8.76 16.70 -6.07
N TYR A 5 -7.70 16.17 -6.67
CA TYR A 5 -7.76 15.43 -7.93
C TYR A 5 -7.27 14.00 -7.65
N VAL A 6 -8.09 13.01 -7.97
CA VAL A 6 -7.78 11.61 -7.71
C VAL A 6 -7.60 10.88 -9.02
N VAL A 7 -6.34 10.55 -9.34
CA VAL A 7 -6.00 9.73 -10.50
C VAL A 7 -6.30 8.28 -10.17
N VAL A 8 -7.19 7.66 -10.94
CA VAL A 8 -7.68 6.30 -10.67
C VAL A 8 -7.79 5.50 -11.97
N PRO A 9 -7.42 4.21 -11.99
CA PRO A 9 -7.66 3.36 -13.15
C PRO A 9 -9.14 3.32 -13.52
N HIS A 10 -9.47 3.34 -14.81
CA HIS A 10 -10.86 3.23 -15.27
C HIS A 10 -11.52 1.90 -14.86
N THR A 11 -10.70 0.86 -14.63
CA THR A 11 -11.10 -0.47 -14.15
C THR A 11 -11.36 -0.54 -12.65
N ALA A 12 -11.12 0.52 -11.87
CA ALA A 12 -11.34 0.51 -10.43
C ALA A 12 -12.83 0.28 -10.10
N PRO A 13 -13.15 -0.44 -9.00
CA PRO A 13 -14.53 -0.73 -8.62
C PRO A 13 -15.43 0.51 -8.62
N HIS A 14 -16.63 0.38 -9.19
CA HIS A 14 -17.57 1.51 -9.35
C HIS A 14 -17.91 2.19 -8.02
N CYS A 15 -18.02 1.41 -6.93
CA CYS A 15 -18.25 1.94 -5.59
C CYS A 15 -17.13 2.90 -5.13
N LYS A 16 -15.86 2.60 -5.44
CA LYS A 16 -14.72 3.47 -5.11
C LYS A 16 -14.75 4.76 -5.92
N GLN A 17 -15.06 4.66 -7.22
CA GLN A 17 -15.21 5.84 -8.08
C GLN A 17 -16.38 6.74 -7.65
N ALA A 18 -17.50 6.14 -7.24
CA ALA A 18 -18.65 6.86 -6.71
C ALA A 18 -18.32 7.56 -5.39
N ALA A 19 -17.61 6.88 -4.48
CA ALA A 19 -17.17 7.44 -3.21
C ALA A 19 -16.27 8.68 -3.41
N ILE A 20 -15.28 8.59 -4.31
CA ILE A 20 -14.39 9.72 -4.65
C ILE A 20 -15.21 10.95 -5.05
N ARG A 21 -16.19 10.77 -5.96
CA ARG A 21 -17.07 11.87 -6.41
C ARG A 21 -17.94 12.41 -5.26
N SER A 22 -18.45 11.52 -4.39
CA SER A 22 -19.26 11.92 -3.24
C SER A 22 -18.50 12.80 -2.24
N TYR A 23 -17.18 12.63 -2.15
CA TYR A 23 -16.29 13.46 -1.35
C TYR A 23 -15.87 14.77 -2.05
N SER A 24 -16.54 15.14 -3.15
CA SER A 24 -16.26 16.36 -3.93
C SER A 24 -14.86 16.42 -4.56
N ALA A 25 -14.18 15.27 -4.68
CA ALA A 25 -12.91 15.17 -5.40
C ALA A 25 -13.14 15.02 -6.91
N THR A 26 -12.25 15.62 -7.70
CA THR A 26 -12.27 15.46 -9.17
C THR A 26 -11.62 14.13 -9.53
N LEU A 27 -12.43 13.20 -10.05
CA LEU A 27 -11.95 11.90 -10.53
C LEU A 27 -11.29 12.05 -11.90
N VAL A 28 -10.03 11.62 -12.02
CA VAL A 28 -9.24 11.68 -13.25
C VAL A 28 -8.92 10.24 -13.68
N PRO A 29 -9.59 9.68 -14.71
CA PRO A 29 -9.35 8.31 -15.13
C PRO A 29 -7.98 8.15 -15.81
N CYS A 30 -7.38 6.97 -15.67
CA CYS A 30 -6.14 6.55 -16.36
C CYS A 30 -6.21 5.06 -16.72
N GLU A 31 -5.24 4.56 -17.49
CA GLU A 31 -5.08 3.13 -17.75
C GLU A 31 -4.58 2.40 -16.49
N PRO A 32 -4.88 1.09 -16.32
CA PRO A 32 -4.47 0.30 -15.15
C PRO A 32 -2.98 -0.09 -15.20
N SER A 33 -2.10 0.91 -15.23
CA SER A 33 -0.65 0.72 -15.15
C SER A 33 0.00 1.82 -14.30
N ASP A 34 1.14 1.50 -13.68
CA ASP A 34 1.90 2.49 -12.90
C ASP A 34 2.40 3.65 -13.75
N THR A 35 2.84 3.36 -14.98
CA THR A 35 3.24 4.39 -15.94
C THR A 35 2.10 5.36 -16.25
N SER A 36 0.91 4.86 -16.60
CA SER A 36 -0.22 5.73 -16.93
C SER A 36 -0.68 6.55 -15.71
N ARG A 37 -0.68 5.95 -14.51
CA ARG A 37 -0.97 6.67 -13.26
C ARG A 37 0.02 7.81 -13.02
N ALA A 38 1.32 7.55 -13.17
CA ALA A 38 2.37 8.54 -12.96
C ALA A 38 2.30 9.69 -13.99
N GLU A 39 2.14 9.37 -15.27
CA GLU A 39 2.00 10.37 -16.35
C GLU A 39 0.76 11.24 -16.16
N THR A 40 -0.39 10.62 -15.87
CA THR A 40 -1.65 11.33 -15.63
C THR A 40 -1.54 12.24 -14.41
N ALA A 41 -0.91 11.77 -13.32
CA ALA A 41 -0.67 12.59 -12.14
C ALA A 41 0.25 13.79 -12.46
N ALA A 42 1.32 13.59 -13.23
CA ALA A 42 2.21 14.66 -13.67
C ALA A 42 1.48 15.73 -14.49
N HIS A 43 0.61 15.33 -15.42
CA HIS A 43 -0.23 16.26 -16.18
C HIS A 43 -1.21 17.05 -15.30
N VAL A 44 -1.82 16.40 -14.31
CA VAL A 44 -2.68 17.08 -13.34
C VAL A 44 -1.90 18.12 -12.54
N ILE A 45 -0.70 17.77 -12.06
CA ILE A 45 0.18 18.68 -11.32
C ILE A 45 0.55 19.88 -12.19
N GLN A 46 0.99 19.66 -13.43
CA GLN A 46 1.34 20.72 -14.37
C GLN A 46 0.19 21.70 -14.61
N ARG A 47 -1.05 21.19 -14.72
CA ARG A 47 -2.24 22.00 -14.99
C ARG A 47 -2.76 22.75 -13.76
N THR A 48 -2.58 22.19 -12.57
CA THR A 48 -3.26 22.68 -11.34
C THR A 48 -2.31 23.34 -10.34
N GLY A 49 -1.00 23.11 -10.45
CA GLY A 49 -0.02 23.48 -9.43
C GLY A 49 -0.13 22.69 -8.13
N GLY A 50 -0.87 21.58 -8.13
CA GLY A 50 -1.08 20.73 -6.95
C GLY A 50 0.18 19.99 -6.48
N VAL A 51 0.15 19.52 -5.25
CA VAL A 51 1.20 18.65 -4.67
C VAL A 51 0.76 17.20 -4.79
N LEU A 52 1.67 16.33 -5.23
CA LEU A 52 1.41 14.89 -5.25
C LEU A 52 1.41 14.34 -3.82
N VAL A 53 0.30 13.69 -3.44
CA VAL A 53 0.25 12.84 -2.25
C VAL A 53 0.30 11.40 -2.73
N HIS A 54 1.47 10.77 -2.65
CA HIS A 54 1.63 9.39 -3.13
C HIS A 54 0.89 8.41 -2.20
N PRO A 55 0.14 7.41 -2.72
CA PRO A 55 -0.66 6.51 -1.89
C PRO A 55 0.11 5.64 -0.89
N ASN A 56 1.45 5.60 -0.93
CA ASN A 56 2.25 4.68 -0.12
C ASN A 56 3.75 4.99 -0.05
N GLN A 57 4.32 5.72 -1.02
CA GLN A 57 5.74 6.09 -1.00
C GLN A 57 6.02 7.43 -0.29
N ASP A 58 5.00 8.20 0.09
CA ASP A 58 5.20 9.44 0.83
C ASP A 58 5.48 9.16 2.31
N PRO A 59 6.59 9.67 2.90
CA PRO A 59 6.92 9.42 4.31
C PRO A 59 5.83 9.82 5.30
N ALA A 60 5.08 10.89 5.04
CA ALA A 60 3.97 11.31 5.90
C ALA A 60 2.78 10.35 5.78
N VAL A 61 2.53 9.80 4.58
CA VAL A 61 1.52 8.76 4.37
C VAL A 61 1.91 7.48 5.10
N ILE A 62 3.17 7.04 5.00
CA ILE A 62 3.71 5.86 5.71
C ILE A 62 3.57 6.05 7.22
N ALA A 63 4.06 7.18 7.75
CA ALA A 63 3.96 7.48 9.19
C ALA A 63 2.50 7.52 9.67
N GLY A 64 1.61 8.09 8.87
CA GLY A 64 0.17 8.10 9.14
C GLY A 64 -0.43 6.71 9.28
N GLN A 65 -0.01 5.74 8.45
CA GLN A 65 -0.50 4.36 8.61
C GLN A 65 0.01 3.69 9.91
N GLY A 66 1.15 4.15 10.43
CA GLY A 66 1.71 3.66 11.69
C GLY A 66 0.83 3.95 12.91
N THR A 67 -0.12 4.89 12.82
CA THR A 67 -1.05 5.14 13.95
C THR A 67 -1.95 3.94 14.23
N ILE A 68 -2.24 3.10 13.23
CA ILE A 68 -2.96 1.82 13.42
C ILE A 68 -2.22 0.95 14.43
N ALA A 69 -0.89 0.89 14.35
CA ALA A 69 -0.09 0.11 15.30
C ALA A 69 -0.14 0.68 16.73
N LEU A 70 -0.22 2.01 16.88
CA LEU A 70 -0.39 2.63 18.20
C LEU A 70 -1.70 2.18 18.85
N GLU A 71 -2.79 2.20 18.08
CA GLU A 71 -4.11 1.76 18.54
C GLU A 71 -4.11 0.25 18.87
N VAL A 72 -3.53 -0.60 18.02
CA VAL A 72 -3.43 -2.04 18.27
C VAL A 72 -2.66 -2.35 19.56
N LEU A 73 -1.52 -1.69 19.80
CA LEU A 73 -0.71 -1.92 20.99
C LEU A 73 -1.37 -1.38 22.28
N GLU A 74 -2.20 -0.35 22.17
CA GLU A 74 -2.99 0.17 23.29
C GLU A 74 -4.17 -0.75 23.61
N GLN A 75 -4.89 -1.22 22.60
CA GLN A 75 -6.13 -1.98 22.74
C GLN A 75 -5.90 -3.48 22.98
N ALA A 76 -4.78 -4.04 22.52
CA ALA A 76 -4.40 -5.44 22.66
C ALA A 76 -2.93 -5.56 23.13
N PRO A 77 -2.62 -5.15 24.38
CA PRO A 77 -1.24 -5.11 24.88
C PRO A 77 -0.55 -6.48 24.92
N GLU A 78 -1.30 -7.57 24.94
CA GLU A 78 -0.82 -8.96 24.92
C GLU A 78 -0.48 -9.48 23.52
N VAL A 79 -0.70 -8.70 22.45
CA VAL A 79 -0.42 -9.12 21.07
C VAL A 79 1.02 -9.61 20.94
N ASN A 80 1.21 -10.74 20.26
CA ASN A 80 2.55 -11.30 19.98
C ASN A 80 2.90 -11.25 18.49
N ALA A 81 1.89 -11.12 17.63
CA ALA A 81 2.06 -11.04 16.19
C ALA A 81 0.92 -10.22 15.56
N VAL A 82 1.24 -9.50 14.48
CA VAL A 82 0.27 -8.86 13.61
C VAL A 82 0.49 -9.32 12.17
N VAL A 83 -0.60 -9.49 11.43
CA VAL A 83 -0.59 -9.79 10.00
C VAL A 83 -1.19 -8.59 9.28
N VAL A 84 -0.46 -8.02 8.31
CA VAL A 84 -0.85 -6.78 7.62
C VAL A 84 -0.86 -7.04 6.11
N PRO A 85 -1.95 -6.71 5.39
CA PRO A 85 -1.96 -6.83 3.95
C PRO A 85 -0.90 -5.94 3.32
N VAL A 86 -0.22 -6.43 2.29
CA VAL A 86 0.80 -5.67 1.56
C VAL A 86 0.41 -5.53 0.09
N GLY A 87 0.40 -4.29 -0.38
CA GLY A 87 0.45 -3.93 -1.79
C GLY A 87 1.66 -3.02 -1.96
N GLY A 88 1.44 -1.72 -2.14
CA GLY A 88 2.54 -0.74 -2.22
C GLY A 88 3.35 -0.52 -0.93
N GLY A 89 3.16 -1.32 0.12
CA GLY A 89 4.01 -1.35 1.32
C GLY A 89 3.76 -0.27 2.38
N GLY A 90 3.00 0.78 2.09
CA GLY A 90 2.88 1.95 2.99
C GLY A 90 2.30 1.62 4.37
N MET A 91 1.24 0.80 4.40
CA MET A 91 0.59 0.40 5.65
C MET A 91 1.51 -0.43 6.54
N ILE A 92 2.02 -1.53 6.01
CA ILE A 92 2.89 -2.42 6.78
C ILE A 92 4.20 -1.74 7.18
N ALA A 93 4.78 -0.87 6.33
CA ALA A 93 5.98 -0.12 6.68
C ALA A 93 5.72 0.81 7.88
N GLY A 94 4.62 1.57 7.86
CA GLY A 94 4.24 2.45 8.96
C GLY A 94 4.00 1.68 10.26
N MET A 95 3.22 0.60 10.19
CA MET A 95 2.94 -0.25 11.34
C MET A 95 4.21 -0.92 11.88
N ALA A 96 5.08 -1.43 11.02
CA ALA A 96 6.34 -2.08 11.44
C ALA A 96 7.25 -1.10 12.18
N VAL A 97 7.38 0.15 11.72
CA VAL A 97 8.17 1.18 12.42
C VAL A 97 7.63 1.41 13.84
N ALA A 98 6.32 1.65 13.98
CA ALA A 98 5.69 1.89 15.28
C ALA A 98 5.80 0.66 16.21
N ILE A 99 5.51 -0.55 15.70
CA ILE A 99 5.57 -1.78 16.49
C ILE A 99 6.99 -2.05 16.96
N LYS A 100 7.98 -2.01 16.06
CA LYS A 100 9.37 -2.32 16.43
C LYS A 100 9.98 -1.28 17.37
N ALA A 101 9.52 -0.04 17.32
CA ALA A 101 9.95 1.02 18.25
C ALA A 101 9.39 0.82 19.68
N LEU A 102 8.14 0.36 19.80
CA LEU A 102 7.44 0.29 21.09
C LEU A 102 7.49 -1.11 21.73
N ARG A 103 7.39 -2.15 20.90
CA ARG A 103 7.27 -3.56 21.27
C ARG A 103 8.05 -4.44 20.28
N PRO A 104 9.40 -4.39 20.31
CA PRO A 104 10.25 -5.11 19.34
C PRO A 104 10.07 -6.63 19.36
N ASP A 105 9.51 -7.18 20.44
CA ASP A 105 9.14 -8.59 20.60
C ASP A 105 7.96 -9.02 19.71
N VAL A 106 7.07 -8.10 19.34
CA VAL A 106 5.90 -8.39 18.51
C VAL A 106 6.33 -8.67 17.07
N LYS A 107 5.85 -9.78 16.53
CA LYS A 107 6.09 -10.19 15.14
C LYS A 107 5.21 -9.43 14.16
N VAL A 108 5.79 -9.04 13.03
CA VAL A 108 5.07 -8.35 11.95
C VAL A 108 5.16 -9.19 10.69
N PHE A 109 4.04 -9.68 10.22
CA PHE A 109 3.93 -10.48 9.00
C PHE A 109 3.23 -9.68 7.90
N ALA A 110 3.79 -9.72 6.71
CA ALA A 110 3.07 -9.27 5.51
C ALA A 110 2.17 -10.38 4.98
N ALA A 111 1.06 -10.03 4.35
CA ALA A 111 0.22 -10.96 3.63
C ALA A 111 -0.17 -10.40 2.25
N GLU A 112 0.05 -11.18 1.20
CA GLU A 112 -0.33 -10.84 -0.17
C GLU A 112 -0.85 -12.04 -0.95
N PRO A 113 -1.62 -11.85 -2.04
CA PRO A 113 -2.01 -12.93 -2.92
C PRO A 113 -0.79 -13.58 -3.58
N CYS A 114 -0.81 -14.90 -3.79
CA CYS A 114 0.22 -15.61 -4.56
C CYS A 114 0.39 -15.05 -5.99
N ASN A 115 -0.67 -14.48 -6.56
CA ASN A 115 -0.65 -13.89 -7.91
C ASN A 115 -0.04 -12.48 -7.94
N ALA A 116 0.28 -11.91 -6.78
CA ALA A 116 0.81 -10.55 -6.59
C ALA A 116 2.02 -10.56 -5.62
N ASP A 117 2.83 -11.60 -5.64
CA ASP A 117 3.80 -11.96 -4.59
C ASP A 117 5.12 -11.15 -4.58
N ASP A 118 5.09 -9.88 -5.00
CA ASP A 118 6.32 -9.10 -5.15
C ASP A 118 7.03 -8.80 -3.83
N CYS A 119 6.30 -8.67 -2.71
CA CYS A 119 6.92 -8.47 -1.41
C CYS A 119 7.67 -9.73 -0.95
N TYR A 120 7.06 -10.91 -1.16
CA TYR A 120 7.61 -12.22 -0.86
C TYR A 120 8.87 -12.46 -1.70
N GLN A 121 8.78 -12.27 -3.02
CA GLN A 121 9.93 -12.40 -3.91
C GLN A 121 11.05 -11.43 -3.52
N SER A 122 10.71 -10.20 -3.17
CA SER A 122 11.70 -9.21 -2.73
C SER A 122 12.41 -9.65 -1.45
N LYS A 123 11.66 -10.18 -0.48
CA LYS A 123 12.20 -10.67 0.80
C LYS A 123 13.11 -11.88 0.61
N VAL A 124 12.70 -12.86 -0.21
CA VAL A 124 13.48 -14.07 -0.51
C VAL A 124 14.78 -13.73 -1.22
N ARG A 125 14.75 -12.78 -2.17
CA ARG A 125 15.93 -12.38 -2.95
C ARG A 125 16.83 -11.37 -2.22
N GLY A 126 16.29 -10.68 -1.21
CA GLY A 126 16.99 -9.59 -0.53
C GLY A 126 17.10 -8.30 -1.35
N GLU A 127 16.35 -8.19 -2.45
CA GLU A 127 16.33 -7.02 -3.34
C GLU A 127 14.91 -6.70 -3.81
N LEU A 128 14.63 -5.42 -4.06
CA LEU A 128 13.33 -4.98 -4.54
C LEU A 128 13.02 -5.61 -5.91
N THR A 129 12.00 -6.47 -5.95
CA THR A 129 11.59 -7.26 -7.12
C THR A 129 10.12 -7.01 -7.45
N PRO A 130 9.78 -5.94 -8.20
CA PRO A 130 8.40 -5.62 -8.54
C PRO A 130 7.74 -6.66 -9.46
N ASN A 131 6.41 -6.71 -9.44
CA ASN A 131 5.63 -7.48 -10.40
C ASN A 131 5.89 -6.97 -11.83
N LEU A 132 6.17 -7.88 -12.76
CA LEU A 132 6.42 -7.54 -14.17
C LEU A 132 5.14 -7.14 -14.91
N HIS A 133 4.00 -7.65 -14.46
CA HIS A 133 2.69 -7.45 -15.07
C HIS A 133 1.68 -7.15 -13.98
N LEU A 134 0.56 -6.52 -14.35
CA LEU A 134 -0.53 -6.27 -13.42
C LEU A 134 -1.06 -7.61 -12.87
N PRO A 135 -1.05 -7.82 -11.54
CA PRO A 135 -1.55 -9.05 -10.94
C PRO A 135 -3.02 -9.33 -11.22
N ASP A 136 -3.32 -10.58 -11.55
CA ASP A 136 -4.69 -11.09 -11.62
C ASP A 136 -5.12 -11.64 -10.26
N THR A 137 -5.78 -10.81 -9.47
CA THR A 137 -6.28 -11.12 -8.13
C THR A 137 -7.60 -10.41 -7.84
N ILE A 138 -8.45 -11.02 -7.03
CA ILE A 138 -9.66 -10.40 -6.48
C ILE A 138 -9.33 -9.34 -5.43
N ALA A 139 -8.12 -9.38 -4.84
CA ALA A 139 -7.64 -8.39 -3.88
C ALA A 139 -7.21 -7.11 -4.58
N ASP A 140 -8.18 -6.30 -5.00
CA ASP A 140 -7.98 -5.17 -5.91
C ASP A 140 -7.06 -4.06 -5.36
N ALA A 141 -6.99 -3.90 -4.04
CA ALA A 141 -6.20 -2.87 -3.37
C ALA A 141 -4.69 -3.21 -3.26
N VAL A 142 -4.30 -4.45 -3.54
CA VAL A 142 -2.90 -4.93 -3.40
C VAL A 142 -2.26 -5.29 -4.74
N LYS A 143 -2.83 -4.84 -5.86
CA LYS A 143 -2.28 -5.05 -7.21
C LYS A 143 -1.04 -4.20 -7.54
N THR A 144 -0.53 -3.44 -6.58
CA THR A 144 0.61 -2.53 -6.76
C THR A 144 1.79 -3.09 -5.98
N SER A 145 2.97 -3.06 -6.57
CA SER A 145 4.18 -3.53 -5.90
C SER A 145 4.72 -2.59 -4.83
N ILE A 146 5.43 -3.17 -3.86
CA ILE A 146 6.20 -2.40 -2.89
C ILE A 146 7.20 -1.49 -3.62
N GLY A 147 7.48 -0.33 -3.04
CA GLY A 147 8.31 0.69 -3.68
C GLY A 147 9.61 0.99 -2.92
N PRO A 148 10.44 1.88 -3.46
CA PRO A 148 11.79 2.17 -2.95
C PRO A 148 11.81 2.78 -1.54
N ASN A 149 10.75 3.46 -1.11
CA ASN A 149 10.69 4.05 0.23
C ASN A 149 10.16 3.06 1.27
N THR A 150 9.29 2.13 0.85
CA THR A 150 8.72 1.11 1.73
C THR A 150 9.65 -0.11 1.87
N TRP A 151 10.40 -0.44 0.82
CA TRP A 151 11.24 -1.64 0.78
C TRP A 151 12.30 -1.69 1.90
N PRO A 152 13.12 -0.65 2.16
CA PRO A 152 14.12 -0.70 3.23
C PRO A 152 13.49 -1.02 4.59
N ILE A 153 12.31 -0.45 4.86
CA ILE A 153 11.56 -0.68 6.10
C ILE A 153 11.08 -2.14 6.16
N ILE A 154 10.49 -2.64 5.08
CA ILE A 154 10.00 -4.03 4.99
C ILE A 154 11.15 -5.03 5.12
N ARG A 155 12.26 -4.78 4.44
CA ARG A 155 13.47 -5.61 4.50
C ARG A 155 13.98 -5.74 5.94
N ASP A 156 14.02 -4.63 6.67
CA ASP A 156 14.68 -4.57 7.98
C ASP A 156 13.76 -4.88 9.16
N LEU A 157 12.46 -4.56 9.07
CA LEU A 157 11.53 -4.59 10.22
C LEU A 157 10.40 -5.62 10.12
N VAL A 158 10.03 -6.08 8.92
CA VAL A 158 9.01 -7.12 8.75
C VAL A 158 9.65 -8.50 8.93
N ASP A 159 9.07 -9.35 9.77
CA ASP A 159 9.63 -10.64 10.15
C ASP A 159 9.53 -11.67 9.01
N ASP A 160 8.38 -11.75 8.34
CA ASP A 160 8.18 -12.66 7.20
C ASP A 160 7.02 -12.20 6.29
N VAL A 161 6.92 -12.79 5.10
CA VAL A 161 5.84 -12.53 4.13
C VAL A 161 5.09 -13.83 3.86
N LEU A 162 3.77 -13.79 4.07
CA LEU A 162 2.85 -14.89 3.80
C LEU A 162 2.19 -14.64 2.44
N THR A 163 2.06 -15.69 1.64
CA THR A 163 1.24 -15.65 0.42
C THR A 163 -0.01 -16.51 0.59
N VAL A 164 -1.12 -16.06 0.01
CA VAL A 164 -2.40 -16.77 0.06
C VAL A 164 -3.00 -16.90 -1.34
N SER A 165 -3.68 -18.01 -1.59
CA SER A 165 -4.39 -18.26 -2.85
C SER A 165 -5.67 -17.44 -2.95
N GLU A 166 -6.16 -17.26 -4.18
CA GLU A 166 -7.44 -16.57 -4.45
C GLU A 166 -8.63 -17.23 -3.77
N ASP A 167 -8.56 -18.54 -3.50
CA ASP A 167 -9.62 -19.27 -2.80
C ASP A 167 -9.55 -19.08 -1.27
N GLU A 168 -8.37 -18.84 -0.70
CA GLU A 168 -8.21 -18.50 0.73
C GLU A 168 -8.66 -17.05 1.04
N ILE A 169 -8.74 -16.19 0.02
CA ILE A 169 -9.21 -14.80 0.15
C ILE A 169 -10.76 -14.73 0.19
N LYS A 170 -11.46 -15.73 -0.35
CA LYS A 170 -12.94 -15.76 -0.45
C LYS A 170 -13.61 -16.20 0.85
#